data_AF-C7DEP9-F1
#
_entry.id   AF-C7DEP9-F1
#
_cell.length_a   1.000
_cell.length_b   1.000
_cell.length_c   1.000
_cell.angle_alpha   90.00
_cell.angle_beta   90.00
_cell.angle_gamma   90.00
#
_symmetry.space_group_name_H-M   'P 1'
#
loop_
_entity.id
_entity.type
_entity.pdbx_description
1 polymer ?
#
loop_
_entity_poly.entity_id
_entity_poly.type
_entity_poly.pdbx_seq_one_letter_code
_entity_poly.pdbx_strand_id
1 'polypeptide(L)'
;MTRATLCATAVVGILMILSATAMRFELGTPGISSMFERFAGSNAGQVFQSLVVVHGLSATVFQLLVAAFACFVARDLGNETSWVFAWLSVAAAVCAALLLGLALFLSAQQQFGASENIGWTLYPPLSTETTSERLGGLLGYLEAWGSTTGFATISLADLPIVKDGPAAMILFAACALVGTRPGYRLGATFCQVFVLVQLVFALVDTTRLVANPIYLIGTMPLLVILMIQLKDDDTPSAPYLSAGVVLSLGVLLVTGFGSQATSQALDNDTQLPVAVAHGLQGGMVVFVLFAALNQWLRPRISYTALWAHGLAIATIMGLNAFSHIQLAKQGMPRRYIDYPDTFAALNLGISTAYVLLGVLVLGGLIAMRRRRA
;
A
#
# COMPACT_ATOMS: atom_id res chain seq x y z
N MET A 1 9.17 -11.59 17.96
CA MET A 1 8.99 -11.14 16.55
C MET A 1 8.07 -9.94 16.44
N THR A 2 6.91 -9.94 17.12
CA THR A 2 5.93 -8.85 17.17
C THR A 2 6.52 -7.44 17.35
N ARG A 3 7.47 -7.26 18.29
CA ARG A 3 8.16 -5.97 18.49
C ARG A 3 9.05 -5.57 17.32
N ALA A 4 9.80 -6.53 16.76
CA ALA A 4 10.75 -6.27 15.69
C ALA A 4 10.02 -5.88 14.39
N THR A 5 8.91 -6.56 14.06
CA THR A 5 8.08 -6.20 12.92
C THR A 5 7.46 -4.83 13.10
N LEU A 6 6.92 -4.49 14.28
CA LEU A 6 6.39 -3.15 14.53
C LEU A 6 7.45 -2.04 14.37
N CYS A 7 8.67 -2.26 14.89
CA CYS A 7 9.76 -1.31 14.72
C CYS A 7 10.11 -1.11 13.24
N ALA A 8 10.21 -2.21 12.48
CA ALA A 8 10.46 -2.15 11.03
C ALA A 8 9.32 -1.43 10.29
N THR A 9 8.05 -1.73 10.62
CA THR A 9 6.86 -1.04 10.10
C THR A 9 6.96 0.47 10.35
N ALA A 10 7.35 0.89 11.54
CA ALA A 10 7.47 2.31 11.87
C ALA A 10 8.57 3.02 11.05
N VAL A 11 9.75 2.40 10.93
CA VAL A 11 10.87 2.96 10.14
C VAL A 11 10.50 3.09 8.67
N VAL A 12 9.96 2.02 8.06
CA VAL A 12 9.56 2.03 6.66
C VAL A 12 8.37 2.97 6.43
N GLY A 13 7.43 3.03 7.38
CA GLY A 13 6.28 3.94 7.33
C GLY A 13 6.69 5.40 7.31
N ILE A 14 7.74 5.79 8.05
CA ILE A 14 8.30 7.14 8.00
C ILE A 14 8.84 7.45 6.60
N LEU A 15 9.63 6.54 6.00
CA LEU A 15 10.15 6.72 4.64
C LEU A 15 9.00 6.85 3.61
N MET A 16 7.98 6.01 3.72
CA MET A 16 6.79 6.04 2.86
C MET A 16 6.04 7.38 2.96
N ILE A 17 5.84 7.90 4.17
CA ILE A 17 5.14 9.17 4.41
C ILE A 17 5.98 10.36 3.96
N LEU A 18 7.29 10.36 4.23
CA LEU A 18 8.18 11.45 3.81
C LEU A 18 8.26 11.56 2.29
N SER A 19 8.43 10.42 1.59
CA SER A 19 8.42 10.40 0.12
C SER A 19 7.07 10.82 -0.45
N ALA A 20 5.95 10.39 0.15
CA ALA A 20 4.63 10.88 -0.23
C ALA A 20 4.49 12.40 -0.05
N THR A 21 4.92 12.91 1.11
CA THR A 21 4.83 14.33 1.44
C THR A 21 5.67 15.19 0.50
N ALA A 22 6.88 14.73 0.13
CA ALA A 22 7.73 15.42 -0.84
C ALA A 22 7.07 15.51 -2.23
N MET A 23 6.49 14.40 -2.73
CA MET A 23 5.76 14.42 -4.01
C MET A 23 4.53 15.33 -3.96
N ARG A 24 3.83 15.37 -2.82
CA ARG A 24 2.64 16.20 -2.66
C ARG A 24 2.96 17.67 -2.48
N PHE A 25 4.08 17.98 -1.86
CA PHE A 25 4.57 19.35 -1.85
C PHE A 25 4.83 19.83 -3.29
N GLU A 26 5.49 19.01 -4.11
CA GLU A 26 5.73 19.34 -5.52
C GLU A 26 4.44 19.50 -6.31
N LEU A 27 3.50 18.56 -6.17
CA LEU A 27 2.23 18.61 -6.88
C LEU A 27 1.23 19.62 -6.29
N GLY A 28 1.59 20.42 -5.30
CA GLY A 28 0.67 21.34 -4.64
C GLY A 28 0.13 22.43 -5.56
N THR A 29 0.93 22.86 -6.54
CA THR A 29 0.59 23.87 -7.55
C THR A 29 1.14 23.44 -8.92
N PRO A 30 0.52 23.88 -10.03
CA PRO A 30 1.10 23.71 -11.37
C PRO A 30 2.50 24.31 -11.49
N GLY A 31 3.33 23.71 -12.33
CA GLY A 31 4.74 24.05 -12.53
C GLY A 31 5.70 23.34 -11.57
N ILE A 32 6.99 23.35 -11.90
CA ILE A 32 8.04 22.79 -11.02
C ILE A 32 8.25 23.75 -9.85
N SER A 33 8.22 23.24 -8.62
CA SER A 33 8.40 24.10 -7.44
C SER A 33 9.84 24.60 -7.32
N SER A 34 10.02 25.80 -6.79
CA SER A 34 11.36 26.36 -6.53
C SER A 34 12.23 25.47 -5.62
N MET A 35 11.62 24.63 -4.78
CA MET A 35 12.34 23.65 -3.96
C MET A 35 12.93 22.54 -4.83
N PHE A 36 12.15 21.97 -5.74
CA PHE A 36 12.62 20.95 -6.67
C PHE A 36 13.61 21.51 -7.68
N GLU A 37 13.40 22.73 -8.19
CA GLU A 37 14.37 23.40 -9.06
C GLU A 37 15.73 23.58 -8.37
N ARG A 38 15.75 23.99 -7.09
CA ARG A 38 17.00 24.17 -6.33
C ARG A 38 17.69 22.86 -5.99
N PHE A 39 16.92 21.82 -5.66
CA PHE A 39 17.46 20.53 -5.23
C PHE A 39 17.91 19.66 -6.40
N ALA A 40 17.13 19.65 -7.49
CA ALA A 40 17.29 18.73 -8.59
C ALA A 40 17.63 19.41 -9.93
N GLY A 41 17.47 20.73 -10.05
CA GLY A 41 17.78 21.48 -11.27
C GLY A 41 17.07 20.91 -12.50
N SER A 42 17.83 20.71 -13.58
CA SER A 42 17.34 20.06 -14.81
C SER A 42 16.86 18.62 -14.61
N ASN A 43 17.23 17.97 -13.51
CA ASN A 43 16.87 16.58 -13.20
C ASN A 43 15.61 16.48 -12.34
N ALA A 44 14.87 17.57 -12.11
CA ALA A 44 13.67 17.58 -11.26
C ALA A 44 12.67 16.47 -11.61
N GLY A 45 12.37 16.30 -12.90
CA GLY A 45 11.51 15.22 -13.38
C GLY A 45 12.02 13.83 -12.98
N GLN A 46 13.31 13.55 -13.10
CA GLN A 46 13.89 12.26 -12.73
C GLN A 46 13.85 12.02 -11.21
N VAL A 47 14.20 13.04 -10.41
CA VAL A 47 14.14 12.95 -8.94
C VAL A 47 12.70 12.70 -8.47
N PHE A 48 11.72 13.35 -9.10
CA PHE A 48 10.30 13.10 -8.80
C PHE A 48 9.93 11.63 -9.07
N GLN A 49 10.42 11.04 -10.17
CA GLN A 49 10.13 9.64 -10.48
C GLN A 49 10.80 8.69 -9.50
N SER A 50 12.03 8.97 -9.08
CA SER A 50 12.67 8.23 -7.99
C SER A 50 11.84 8.30 -6.71
N LEU A 51 11.25 9.46 -6.38
CA LEU A 51 10.35 9.57 -5.23
C LEU A 51 9.07 8.75 -5.39
N VAL A 52 8.46 8.74 -6.59
CA VAL A 52 7.32 7.86 -6.91
C VAL A 52 7.72 6.40 -6.70
N VAL A 53 8.94 6.04 -7.10
CA VAL A 53 9.44 4.67 -6.97
C VAL A 53 9.60 4.26 -5.51
N VAL A 54 10.34 5.09 -4.76
CA VAL A 54 10.63 4.90 -3.34
C VAL A 54 9.34 4.84 -2.54
N HIS A 55 8.38 5.71 -2.83
CA HIS A 55 7.08 5.69 -2.18
C HIS A 55 6.32 4.39 -2.45
N GLY A 56 6.20 3.98 -3.72
CA GLY A 56 5.48 2.76 -4.09
C GLY A 56 6.07 1.51 -3.41
N LEU A 57 7.39 1.32 -3.49
CA LEU A 57 8.04 0.15 -2.91
C LEU A 57 8.07 0.18 -1.37
N SER A 58 8.32 1.35 -0.75
CA SER A 58 8.23 1.47 0.70
C SER A 58 6.79 1.27 1.21
N ALA A 59 5.77 1.66 0.45
CA ALA A 59 4.37 1.35 0.77
C ALA A 59 4.07 -0.14 0.69
N THR A 60 4.59 -0.86 -0.31
CA THR A 60 4.48 -2.33 -0.40
C THR A 60 5.14 -3.00 0.79
N VAL A 61 6.37 -2.62 1.12
CA VAL A 61 7.09 -3.15 2.29
C VAL A 61 6.33 -2.84 3.58
N PHE A 62 5.84 -1.61 3.74
CA PHE A 62 5.06 -1.19 4.90
C PHE A 62 3.84 -2.08 5.11
N GLN A 63 3.06 -2.32 4.06
CA GLN A 63 1.86 -3.16 4.14
C GLN A 63 2.19 -4.61 4.50
N LEU A 64 3.21 -5.19 3.89
CA LEU A 64 3.64 -6.55 4.20
C LEU A 64 4.13 -6.66 5.66
N LEU A 65 4.82 -5.64 6.17
CA LEU A 65 5.22 -5.58 7.58
C LEU A 65 4.02 -5.39 8.52
N VAL A 66 3.00 -4.62 8.14
CA VAL A 66 1.74 -4.51 8.90
C VAL A 66 1.03 -5.87 8.95
N ALA A 67 0.93 -6.58 7.82
CA ALA A 67 0.35 -7.92 7.78
C ALA A 67 1.12 -8.90 8.67
N ALA A 68 2.46 -8.90 8.58
CA ALA A 68 3.32 -9.69 9.46
C ALA A 68 3.11 -9.37 10.94
N PHE A 69 3.08 -8.09 11.30
CA PHE A 69 2.83 -7.63 12.66
C PHE A 69 1.48 -8.13 13.18
N ALA A 70 0.40 -7.91 12.43
CA ALA A 70 -0.94 -8.36 12.81
C ALA A 70 -1.04 -9.88 12.96
N CYS A 71 -0.42 -10.66 12.07
CA CYS A 71 -0.35 -12.12 12.21
C CYS A 71 0.45 -12.56 13.45
N PHE A 72 1.59 -11.90 13.77
CA PHE A 72 2.30 -12.19 15.01
C PHE A 72 1.50 -11.83 16.26
N VAL A 73 0.74 -10.73 16.23
CA VAL A 73 -0.21 -10.39 17.32
C VAL A 73 -1.28 -11.47 17.45
N ALA A 74 -1.87 -11.92 16.34
CA ALA A 74 -2.88 -12.97 16.36
C ALA A 74 -2.33 -14.29 16.94
N ARG A 75 -1.08 -14.65 16.60
CA ARG A 75 -0.37 -15.78 17.19
C ARG A 75 -0.20 -15.63 18.70
N ASP A 76 0.29 -14.47 19.15
CA ASP A 76 0.50 -14.18 20.57
C ASP A 76 -0.82 -14.30 21.38
N LEU A 77 -1.97 -14.16 20.69
CA LEU A 77 -3.32 -14.29 21.24
C LEU A 77 -3.93 -15.69 21.05
N GLY A 78 -3.14 -16.68 20.61
CA GLY A 78 -3.56 -18.09 20.52
C GLY A 78 -4.18 -18.50 19.19
N ASN A 79 -4.09 -17.67 18.14
CA ASN A 79 -4.36 -18.13 16.76
C ASN A 79 -3.09 -18.75 16.17
N GLU A 80 -2.86 -20.03 16.41
CA GLU A 80 -1.63 -20.69 16.00
C GLU A 80 -1.41 -20.64 14.49
N THR A 81 -2.43 -20.87 13.65
CA THR A 81 -2.27 -20.94 12.18
C THR A 81 -1.74 -19.64 11.54
N SER A 82 -1.87 -18.50 12.23
CA SER A 82 -1.37 -17.21 11.75
C SER A 82 0.16 -17.15 11.61
N TRP A 83 0.92 -18.07 12.23
CA TRP A 83 2.38 -18.05 12.19
C TRP A 83 2.96 -18.19 10.77
N VAL A 84 2.34 -19.02 9.92
CA VAL A 84 2.80 -19.26 8.55
C VAL A 84 2.67 -17.97 7.74
N PHE A 85 1.50 -17.32 7.81
CA PHE A 85 1.22 -16.07 7.11
C PHE A 85 2.07 -14.91 7.61
N ALA A 86 2.44 -14.90 8.90
CA ALA A 86 3.37 -13.93 9.43
C ALA A 86 4.73 -14.02 8.72
N TRP A 87 5.28 -15.23 8.57
CA TRP A 87 6.58 -15.42 7.92
C TRP A 87 6.53 -15.27 6.40
N LEU A 88 5.44 -15.68 5.75
CA LEU A 88 5.23 -15.38 4.32
C LEU A 88 5.23 -13.86 4.09
N SER A 89 4.56 -13.10 4.96
CA SER A 89 4.55 -11.63 4.88
C SER A 89 5.94 -11.03 5.14
N VAL A 90 6.71 -11.57 6.09
CA VAL A 90 8.10 -11.15 6.32
C VAL A 90 8.99 -11.44 5.11
N ALA A 91 8.93 -12.66 4.55
CA ALA A 91 9.72 -13.03 3.39
C ALA A 91 9.38 -12.13 2.20
N ALA A 92 8.10 -11.88 1.96
CA ALA A 92 7.64 -10.94 0.95
C ALA A 92 8.14 -9.51 1.20
N ALA A 93 8.11 -9.04 2.44
CA ALA A 93 8.62 -7.72 2.81
C ALA A 93 10.12 -7.61 2.56
N VAL A 94 10.90 -8.66 2.85
CA VAL A 94 12.33 -8.70 2.56
C VAL A 94 12.58 -8.63 1.05
N CYS A 95 11.87 -9.42 0.24
CA CYS A 95 11.97 -9.33 -1.21
C CYS A 95 11.67 -7.90 -1.71
N ALA A 96 10.56 -7.31 -1.28
CA ALA A 96 10.20 -5.94 -1.65
C ALA A 96 11.22 -4.90 -1.14
N ALA A 97 11.83 -5.10 0.03
CA ALA A 97 12.86 -4.22 0.58
C ALA A 97 14.18 -4.32 -0.19
N LEU A 98 14.55 -5.51 -0.68
CA LEU A 98 15.70 -5.68 -1.58
C LEU A 98 15.47 -4.94 -2.90
N LEU A 99 14.24 -5.00 -3.44
CA LEU A 99 13.87 -4.21 -4.63
C LEU A 99 13.92 -2.70 -4.36
N LEU A 100 13.45 -2.25 -3.19
CA LEU A 100 13.59 -0.86 -2.77
C LEU A 100 15.07 -0.45 -2.68
N GLY A 101 15.91 -1.30 -2.10
CA GLY A 101 17.36 -1.07 -2.00
C GLY A 101 18.02 -0.95 -3.37
N LEU A 102 17.67 -1.85 -4.30
CA LEU A 102 18.13 -1.79 -5.69
C LEU A 102 17.65 -0.50 -6.38
N ALA A 103 16.39 -0.12 -6.22
CA ALA A 103 15.83 1.09 -6.81
C ALA A 103 16.51 2.36 -6.28
N LEU A 104 16.81 2.41 -4.97
CA LEU A 104 17.56 3.49 -4.34
C LEU A 104 19.01 3.55 -4.86
N PHE A 105 19.67 2.40 -4.97
CA PHE A 105 21.02 2.30 -5.51
C PHE A 105 21.07 2.82 -6.96
N LEU A 106 20.14 2.39 -7.80
CA LEU A 106 20.04 2.85 -9.19
C LEU A 106 19.70 4.34 -9.30
N SER A 107 18.79 4.83 -8.46
CA SER A 107 18.46 6.28 -8.42
C SER A 107 19.67 7.12 -7.99
N ALA A 108 20.50 6.62 -7.07
CA ALA A 108 21.73 7.28 -6.65
C ALA A 108 22.79 7.30 -7.77
N GLN A 109 22.89 6.22 -8.56
CA GLN A 109 23.75 6.20 -9.75
C GLN A 109 23.24 7.16 -10.86
N GLN A 110 21.92 7.32 -10.98
CA GLN A 110 21.29 8.20 -11.98
C GLN A 110 21.54 9.70 -11.72
N GLN A 111 21.81 10.12 -10.48
CA GLN A 111 22.26 11.50 -10.17
C GLN A 111 23.62 11.84 -10.81
N PHE A 112 24.37 10.86 -11.32
CA PHE A 112 25.68 11.05 -11.98
C PHE A 112 25.62 10.92 -13.52
N GLY A 113 24.42 11.05 -14.11
CA GLY A 113 24.23 11.27 -15.55
C GLY A 113 23.73 10.04 -16.31
N ALA A 114 22.40 9.91 -16.47
CA ALA A 114 21.73 9.63 -17.76
C ALA A 114 20.21 9.39 -17.55
N SER A 115 19.49 9.68 -18.62
CA SER A 115 18.05 9.67 -18.83
C SER A 115 17.40 8.28 -18.82
N GLU A 116 16.25 8.17 -18.13
CA GLU A 116 14.94 7.74 -18.66
C GLU A 116 14.00 7.22 -17.54
N ASN A 117 12.69 7.30 -17.80
CA ASN A 117 11.61 7.35 -16.83
C ASN A 117 10.98 5.98 -16.52
N ILE A 118 11.60 5.16 -15.67
CA ILE A 118 11.28 3.71 -15.54
C ILE A 118 10.15 3.39 -14.53
N GLY A 119 9.89 4.25 -13.54
CA GLY A 119 8.89 4.02 -12.47
C GLY A 119 9.18 2.80 -11.56
N TRP A 120 8.50 2.64 -10.41
CA TRP A 120 8.78 1.49 -9.49
C TRP A 120 8.44 0.14 -10.09
N THR A 121 7.62 0.17 -11.12
CA THR A 121 7.18 -0.99 -11.84
C THR A 121 8.32 -1.60 -12.66
N LEU A 122 9.32 -0.82 -13.11
CA LEU A 122 10.45 -1.34 -13.88
C LEU A 122 9.97 -2.16 -15.10
N TYR A 123 9.05 -1.60 -15.89
CA TYR A 123 8.51 -2.25 -17.09
C TYR A 123 9.55 -2.27 -18.23
N PRO A 124 9.75 -3.41 -18.91
CA PRO A 124 10.42 -3.45 -20.22
C PRO A 124 9.61 -2.67 -21.29
N PRO A 125 10.23 -2.13 -22.35
CA PRO A 125 11.65 -2.21 -22.70
C PRO A 125 12.53 -1.20 -21.94
N LEU A 126 11.94 -0.21 -21.27
CA LEU A 126 12.69 0.88 -20.64
C LEU A 126 13.61 0.36 -19.53
N SER A 127 13.16 -0.62 -18.74
CA SER A 127 13.98 -1.28 -17.72
C SER A 127 15.01 -2.26 -18.29
N THR A 128 14.92 -2.67 -19.54
CA THR A 128 15.90 -3.57 -20.18
C THR A 128 16.95 -2.78 -20.96
N GLU A 129 16.59 -1.68 -21.62
CA GLU A 129 17.52 -0.86 -22.40
C GLU A 129 18.43 0.00 -21.50
N THR A 130 17.87 0.75 -20.55
CA THR A 130 18.66 1.60 -19.63
C THR A 130 19.51 0.80 -18.63
N THR A 131 19.10 -0.43 -18.33
CA THR A 131 19.73 -1.27 -17.30
C THR A 131 20.71 -2.28 -17.91
N SER A 132 20.56 -2.67 -19.18
CA SER A 132 21.53 -3.53 -19.89
C SER A 132 22.88 -2.85 -20.11
N GLU A 133 22.91 -1.52 -20.34
CA GLU A 133 24.18 -0.77 -20.44
C GLU A 133 24.90 -0.61 -19.09
N ARG A 134 24.19 -0.72 -17.95
CA ARG A 134 24.71 -0.34 -16.62
C ARG A 134 24.86 -1.50 -15.62
N LEU A 135 24.14 -2.61 -15.81
CA LEU A 135 24.07 -3.75 -14.89
C LEU A 135 24.30 -5.11 -15.59
N GLY A 136 25.05 -5.11 -16.69
CA GLY A 136 25.29 -6.29 -17.54
C GLY A 136 25.75 -7.57 -16.81
N GLY A 137 26.26 -7.47 -15.59
CA GLY A 137 26.55 -8.65 -14.74
C GLY A 137 25.34 -9.19 -13.97
N LEU A 138 24.59 -8.36 -13.24
CA LEU A 138 23.54 -8.80 -12.32
C LEU A 138 22.22 -9.15 -13.03
N LEU A 139 21.87 -8.38 -14.06
CA LEU A 139 20.70 -8.67 -14.90
C LEU A 139 20.96 -9.81 -15.87
N GLY A 140 22.20 -10.02 -16.33
CA GLY A 140 22.56 -11.22 -17.10
C GLY A 140 22.30 -12.52 -16.33
N TYR A 141 22.45 -12.52 -15.00
CA TYR A 141 22.05 -13.66 -14.17
C TYR A 141 20.52 -13.80 -14.03
N LEU A 142 19.76 -12.70 -13.94
CA LEU A 142 18.30 -12.73 -13.87
C LEU A 142 17.64 -13.05 -15.22
N GLU A 143 18.22 -12.61 -16.34
CA GLU A 143 17.84 -12.97 -17.71
C GLU A 143 18.24 -14.41 -18.06
N ALA A 144 19.38 -14.91 -17.58
CA ALA A 144 19.73 -16.32 -17.69
C ALA A 144 18.78 -17.22 -16.87
N TRP A 145 18.32 -16.73 -15.72
CA TRP A 145 17.32 -17.40 -14.91
C TRP A 145 15.92 -17.31 -15.53
N GLY A 146 15.56 -16.17 -16.13
CA GLY A 146 14.30 -15.94 -16.81
C GLY A 146 14.16 -16.65 -18.16
N SER A 147 15.26 -16.82 -18.90
CA SER A 147 15.28 -17.53 -20.19
C SER A 147 15.23 -19.06 -20.04
N THR A 148 15.70 -19.59 -18.91
CA THR A 148 15.58 -21.03 -18.59
C THR A 148 14.22 -21.41 -17.99
N THR A 149 13.43 -20.44 -17.52
CA THR A 149 12.14 -20.68 -16.85
C THR A 149 10.92 -20.10 -17.60
N GLY A 150 11.11 -19.32 -18.67
CA GLY A 150 10.03 -18.67 -19.42
C GLY A 150 9.55 -17.31 -18.86
N PHE A 151 10.35 -16.70 -17.96
CA PHE A 151 10.03 -15.48 -17.20
C PHE A 151 10.62 -14.18 -17.80
N ALA A 152 11.22 -14.22 -18.99
CA ALA A 152 11.95 -13.10 -19.61
C ALA A 152 11.11 -11.83 -19.91
N THR A 153 9.79 -11.87 -19.70
CA THR A 153 8.86 -10.74 -19.94
C THR A 153 8.20 -10.19 -18.69
N ILE A 154 8.50 -10.73 -17.49
CA ILE A 154 7.84 -10.30 -16.25
C ILE A 154 8.50 -9.01 -15.75
N SER A 155 7.78 -7.90 -15.87
CA SER A 155 8.13 -6.68 -15.15
C SER A 155 8.10 -6.95 -13.65
N LEU A 156 9.05 -6.39 -12.90
CA LEU A 156 9.03 -6.46 -11.42
C LEU A 156 7.70 -5.97 -10.81
N ALA A 157 6.96 -5.12 -11.53
CA ALA A 157 5.58 -4.70 -11.25
C ALA A 157 4.54 -5.82 -11.27
N ASP A 158 4.73 -6.78 -12.18
CA ASP A 158 3.79 -7.86 -12.45
C ASP A 158 4.08 -9.06 -11.53
N LEU A 159 5.17 -9.00 -10.76
CA LEU A 159 5.38 -9.94 -9.68
C LEU A 159 4.20 -9.84 -8.71
N PRO A 160 3.46 -10.93 -8.48
CA PRO A 160 2.28 -10.92 -7.64
C PRO A 160 2.57 -10.46 -6.21
N ILE A 161 3.82 -10.58 -5.75
CA ILE A 161 4.28 -10.11 -4.44
C ILE A 161 4.28 -8.57 -4.30
N VAL A 162 4.33 -7.85 -5.42
CA VAL A 162 4.34 -6.37 -5.45
C VAL A 162 2.95 -5.82 -5.82
N LYS A 163 2.23 -6.51 -6.71
CA LYS A 163 0.90 -6.10 -7.20
C LYS A 163 -0.22 -6.41 -6.21
N ASP A 164 -0.60 -7.68 -6.07
CA ASP A 164 -1.81 -8.11 -5.35
C ASP A 164 -1.53 -8.79 -4.00
N GLY A 165 -0.31 -9.28 -3.83
CA GLY A 165 0.19 -9.99 -2.66
C GLY A 165 0.06 -9.20 -1.36
N PRO A 166 0.46 -7.91 -1.28
CA PRO A 166 0.35 -7.14 -0.03
C PRO A 166 -1.10 -7.01 0.43
N ALA A 167 -1.99 -6.81 -0.53
CA ALA A 167 -3.41 -6.63 -0.34
C ALA A 167 -4.06 -7.93 0.21
N ALA A 168 -3.71 -9.08 -0.37
CA ALA A 168 -4.09 -10.40 0.15
C ALA A 168 -3.52 -10.67 1.55
N MET A 169 -2.24 -10.35 1.80
CA MET A 169 -1.61 -10.54 3.12
C MET A 169 -2.30 -9.70 4.21
N ILE A 170 -2.78 -8.50 3.87
CA ILE A 170 -3.56 -7.67 4.79
C ILE A 170 -4.92 -8.31 5.12
N LEU A 171 -5.58 -8.92 4.14
CA LEU A 171 -6.83 -9.66 4.38
C LEU A 171 -6.59 -10.92 5.23
N PHE A 172 -5.49 -11.66 4.99
CA PHE A 172 -5.10 -12.78 5.85
C PHE A 172 -4.91 -12.34 7.30
N ALA A 173 -4.20 -11.24 7.49
CA ALA A 173 -3.97 -10.67 8.80
C ALA A 173 -5.28 -10.24 9.47
N ALA A 174 -6.21 -9.64 8.74
CA ALA A 174 -7.53 -9.29 9.24
C ALA A 174 -8.32 -10.55 9.69
N CYS A 175 -8.42 -11.58 8.84
CA CYS A 175 -9.07 -12.84 9.20
C CYS A 175 -8.37 -13.48 10.43
N ALA A 176 -7.02 -13.42 10.51
CA ALA A 176 -6.26 -13.97 11.62
C ALA A 176 -6.57 -13.28 12.96
N LEU A 177 -6.68 -11.95 12.96
CA LEU A 177 -7.07 -11.18 14.15
C LEU A 177 -8.49 -11.53 14.62
N VAL A 178 -9.42 -11.75 13.70
CA VAL A 178 -10.78 -12.21 14.00
C VAL A 178 -10.76 -13.63 14.62
N GLY A 179 -9.95 -14.52 14.05
CA GLY A 179 -9.80 -15.91 14.50
C GLY A 179 -9.09 -16.10 15.85
N THR A 180 -8.61 -15.04 16.50
CA THR A 180 -8.08 -15.11 17.87
C THR A 180 -9.14 -15.58 18.86
N ARG A 181 -10.43 -15.37 18.56
CA ARG A 181 -11.54 -15.81 19.39
C ARG A 181 -12.06 -17.19 19.04
N PRO A 182 -12.28 -18.07 20.04
CA PRO A 182 -12.78 -19.43 19.81
C PRO A 182 -14.06 -19.49 18.95
N GLY A 183 -15.04 -18.62 19.19
CA GLY A 183 -16.32 -18.61 18.47
C GLY A 183 -16.24 -18.22 16.99
N TYR A 184 -15.16 -17.55 16.57
CA TYR A 184 -15.01 -17.06 15.19
C TYR A 184 -13.89 -17.78 14.43
N ARG A 185 -13.18 -18.74 15.04
CA ARG A 185 -12.07 -19.47 14.42
C ARG A 185 -12.45 -20.13 13.10
N LEU A 186 -13.59 -20.82 13.05
CA LEU A 186 -14.05 -21.51 11.85
C LEU A 186 -14.30 -20.52 10.71
N GLY A 187 -15.03 -19.43 11.00
CA GLY A 187 -15.30 -18.37 10.03
C GLY A 187 -14.00 -17.71 9.55
N ALA A 188 -13.10 -17.39 10.47
CA ALA A 188 -11.80 -16.81 10.15
C ALA A 188 -10.96 -17.73 9.24
N THR A 189 -10.89 -19.02 9.52
CA THR A 189 -10.20 -20.00 8.66
C THR A 189 -10.86 -20.06 7.28
N PHE A 190 -12.19 -20.09 7.22
CA PHE A 190 -12.93 -20.06 5.95
C PHE A 190 -12.62 -18.81 5.14
N CYS A 191 -12.63 -17.63 5.77
CA CYS A 191 -12.18 -16.34 5.21
C CYS A 191 -10.77 -16.44 4.62
N GLN A 192 -9.81 -17.02 5.36
CA GLN A 192 -8.43 -17.21 4.88
C GLN A 192 -8.36 -18.12 3.64
N VAL A 193 -9.17 -19.17 3.55
CA VAL A 193 -9.22 -20.04 2.36
C VAL A 193 -9.65 -19.25 1.13
N PHE A 194 -10.64 -18.36 1.23
CA PHE A 194 -11.04 -17.51 0.10
C PHE A 194 -9.96 -16.52 -0.31
N VAL A 195 -9.24 -15.94 0.66
CA VAL A 195 -8.10 -15.07 0.35
C VAL A 195 -6.97 -15.85 -0.32
N LEU A 196 -6.74 -17.12 0.06
CA LEU A 196 -5.77 -18.00 -0.62
C LEU A 196 -6.17 -18.25 -2.06
N VAL A 197 -7.44 -18.58 -2.29
CA VAL A 197 -7.99 -18.79 -3.63
C VAL A 197 -7.79 -17.52 -4.48
N GLN A 198 -8.12 -16.35 -3.94
CA GLN A 198 -7.86 -15.06 -4.59
C GLN A 198 -6.37 -14.88 -4.96
N LEU A 199 -5.44 -15.19 -4.06
CA LEU A 199 -4.01 -15.08 -4.32
C LEU A 199 -3.55 -16.03 -5.44
N VAL A 200 -4.08 -17.27 -5.45
CA VAL A 200 -3.81 -18.24 -6.52
C VAL A 200 -4.33 -17.76 -7.86
N PHE A 201 -5.53 -17.18 -7.92
CA PHE A 201 -6.04 -16.61 -9.17
C PHE A 201 -5.20 -15.41 -9.64
N ALA A 202 -4.74 -14.55 -8.73
CA ALA A 202 -3.85 -13.44 -9.07
C ALA A 202 -2.48 -13.89 -9.59
N LEU A 203 -2.05 -15.12 -9.28
CA LEU A 203 -0.84 -15.74 -9.86
C LEU A 203 -1.07 -16.24 -11.30
N VAL A 204 -2.31 -16.50 -11.70
CA VAL A 204 -2.66 -17.13 -12.99
C VAL A 204 -3.15 -16.10 -14.00
N ASP A 205 -3.84 -15.04 -13.57
CA ASP A 205 -4.36 -13.98 -14.43
C ASP A 205 -3.46 -12.73 -14.37
N THR A 206 -2.74 -12.46 -15.47
CA THR A 206 -1.86 -11.30 -15.59
C THR A 206 -2.61 -10.00 -15.89
N THR A 207 -3.91 -10.06 -16.20
CA THR A 207 -4.70 -8.86 -16.46
C THR A 207 -4.85 -8.01 -15.19
N ARG A 208 -4.79 -6.68 -15.33
CA ARG A 208 -4.64 -5.75 -14.20
C ARG A 208 -5.90 -5.72 -13.33
N LEU A 209 -5.74 -6.05 -12.05
CA LEU A 209 -6.78 -6.35 -11.05
C LEU A 209 -7.58 -5.14 -10.53
N VAL A 210 -7.42 -3.95 -11.12
CA VAL A 210 -7.99 -2.69 -10.60
C VAL A 210 -9.53 -2.72 -10.54
N ALA A 211 -10.18 -3.70 -11.19
CA ALA A 211 -11.62 -3.93 -11.14
C ALA A 211 -12.03 -5.42 -11.12
N ASN A 212 -11.20 -6.33 -10.58
CA ASN A 212 -11.57 -7.76 -10.62
C ASN A 212 -12.54 -8.12 -9.46
N PRO A 213 -13.73 -8.68 -9.73
CA PRO A 213 -14.66 -9.19 -8.71
C PRO A 213 -14.02 -10.21 -7.74
N ILE A 214 -12.85 -10.74 -8.04
CA ILE A 214 -12.07 -11.62 -7.16
C ILE A 214 -11.71 -10.95 -5.82
N TYR A 215 -11.53 -9.62 -5.75
CA TYR A 215 -11.26 -8.96 -4.46
C TYR A 215 -12.47 -9.00 -3.50
N LEU A 216 -13.69 -9.18 -4.04
CA LEU A 216 -14.90 -9.42 -3.24
C LEU A 216 -14.88 -10.80 -2.59
N ILE A 217 -14.20 -11.77 -3.20
CA ILE A 217 -14.20 -13.17 -2.76
C ILE A 217 -13.60 -13.31 -1.36
N GLY A 218 -12.52 -12.59 -1.05
CA GLY A 218 -11.93 -12.56 0.30
C GLY A 218 -12.56 -11.55 1.26
N THR A 219 -13.02 -10.41 0.74
CA THR A 219 -13.55 -9.31 1.59
C THR A 219 -14.99 -9.52 2.04
N MET A 220 -15.84 -10.18 1.25
CA MET A 220 -17.24 -10.46 1.61
C MET A 220 -17.36 -11.43 2.80
N PRO A 221 -16.69 -12.60 2.83
CA PRO A 221 -16.74 -13.47 4.01
C PRO A 221 -16.20 -12.77 5.26
N LEU A 222 -15.14 -11.97 5.12
CA LEU A 222 -14.59 -11.17 6.21
C LEU A 222 -15.64 -10.19 6.76
N LEU A 223 -16.35 -9.47 5.89
CA LEU A 223 -17.41 -8.55 6.28
C LEU A 223 -18.52 -9.26 7.06
N VAL A 224 -18.98 -10.41 6.59
CA VAL A 224 -20.05 -11.19 7.24
C VAL A 224 -19.64 -11.58 8.66
N ILE A 225 -18.43 -12.12 8.84
CA ILE A 225 -17.96 -12.52 10.17
C ILE A 225 -17.82 -11.31 11.09
N LEU A 226 -17.34 -10.18 10.56
CA LEU A 226 -17.21 -8.94 11.31
C LEU A 226 -18.56 -8.35 11.72
N MET A 227 -19.60 -8.45 10.87
CA MET A 227 -20.97 -8.06 11.22
C MET A 227 -21.55 -8.91 12.35
N ILE A 228 -21.31 -10.23 12.32
CA ILE A 228 -21.71 -11.13 13.40
C ILE A 228 -20.95 -10.75 14.69
N GLN A 229 -19.64 -10.57 14.59
CA GLN A 229 -18.80 -10.21 15.72
C GLN A 229 -19.18 -8.87 16.36
N LEU A 230 -19.55 -7.86 15.55
CA LEU A 230 -20.03 -6.57 16.05
C LEU A 230 -21.32 -6.69 16.86
N LYS A 231 -22.20 -7.62 16.50
CA LYS A 231 -23.47 -7.85 17.21
C LYS A 231 -23.25 -8.57 18.54
N ASP A 232 -22.34 -9.54 18.53
CA ASP A 232 -22.09 -10.40 19.68
C ASP A 232 -21.13 -9.76 20.69
N ASP A 233 -20.29 -8.82 20.27
CA ASP A 233 -19.20 -8.29 21.08
C ASP A 233 -18.65 -6.94 20.59
N ASP A 234 -18.76 -5.90 21.43
CA ASP A 234 -18.21 -4.54 21.21
C ASP A 234 -16.67 -4.47 21.24
N THR A 235 -15.99 -5.61 21.25
CA THR A 235 -14.53 -5.66 21.31
C THR A 235 -13.83 -4.82 20.24
N PRO A 236 -12.79 -4.08 20.66
CA PRO A 236 -12.11 -3.08 19.83
C PRO A 236 -11.67 -3.43 18.41
N SER A 237 -11.21 -4.65 18.13
CA SER A 237 -10.74 -5.02 16.78
C SER A 237 -11.89 -5.15 15.78
N ALA A 238 -13.07 -5.60 16.25
CA ALA A 238 -14.24 -5.80 15.39
C ALA A 238 -14.67 -4.48 14.73
N PRO A 239 -14.89 -3.37 15.45
CA PRO A 239 -15.23 -2.12 14.79
C PRO A 239 -14.10 -1.59 13.89
N TYR A 240 -12.80 -1.73 14.23
CA TYR A 240 -11.72 -1.25 13.36
C TYR A 240 -11.76 -1.97 12.02
N LEU A 241 -11.79 -3.30 12.08
CA LEU A 241 -11.79 -4.13 10.89
C LEU A 241 -13.09 -3.94 10.10
N SER A 242 -14.25 -3.83 10.75
CA SER A 242 -15.53 -3.54 10.07
C SER A 242 -15.49 -2.22 9.32
N ALA A 243 -15.01 -1.15 9.96
CA ALA A 243 -14.87 0.16 9.31
C ALA A 243 -13.93 0.10 8.11
N GLY A 244 -12.79 -0.59 8.24
CA GLY A 244 -11.85 -0.79 7.15
C GLY A 244 -12.45 -1.55 5.97
N VAL A 245 -13.13 -2.67 6.23
CA VAL A 245 -13.75 -3.48 5.17
C VAL A 245 -14.85 -2.68 4.47
N VAL A 246 -15.71 -1.99 5.22
CA VAL A 246 -16.79 -1.17 4.65
C VAL A 246 -16.22 -0.04 3.77
N LEU A 247 -15.19 0.69 4.23
CA LEU A 247 -14.57 1.75 3.44
C LEU A 247 -13.95 1.20 2.15
N SER A 248 -13.26 0.07 2.25
CA SER A 248 -12.57 -0.58 1.14
C SER A 248 -13.57 -1.06 0.08
N LEU A 249 -14.69 -1.64 0.53
CA LEU A 249 -15.80 -2.03 -0.35
C LEU A 249 -16.53 -0.83 -0.94
N GLY A 250 -16.69 0.27 -0.19
CA GLY A 250 -17.25 1.51 -0.70
C GLY A 250 -16.40 2.10 -1.83
N VAL A 251 -15.07 2.11 -1.65
CA VAL A 251 -14.14 2.52 -2.71
C VAL A 251 -14.26 1.58 -3.91
N LEU A 252 -14.23 0.26 -3.70
CA LEU A 252 -14.40 -0.73 -4.77
C LEU A 252 -15.74 -0.58 -5.50
N LEU A 253 -16.81 -0.23 -4.80
CA LEU A 253 -18.12 0.02 -5.41
C LEU A 253 -18.06 1.22 -6.35
N VAL A 254 -17.45 2.32 -5.87
CA VAL A 254 -17.34 3.57 -6.63
C VAL A 254 -16.35 3.47 -7.79
N THR A 255 -15.25 2.72 -7.64
CA THR A 255 -14.19 2.60 -8.64
C THR A 255 -14.35 1.40 -9.56
N GLY A 256 -14.78 0.25 -9.04
CA GLY A 256 -14.77 -1.04 -9.74
C GLY A 256 -16.07 -1.42 -10.46
N PHE A 257 -17.24 -0.92 -10.05
CA PHE A 257 -18.48 -1.11 -10.82
C PHE A 257 -18.69 -0.03 -11.88
N GLY A 258 -18.11 1.16 -11.70
CA GLY A 258 -18.16 2.24 -12.67
C GLY A 258 -17.20 2.05 -13.85
N SER A 259 -16.02 1.44 -13.64
CA SER A 259 -14.98 1.32 -14.67
C SER A 259 -15.20 0.19 -15.68
N GLN A 260 -15.94 -0.87 -15.32
CA GLN A 260 -16.31 -1.91 -16.30
C GLN A 260 -17.20 -1.36 -17.43
N ALA A 261 -17.79 -0.17 -17.25
CA ALA A 261 -18.57 0.52 -18.28
C ALA A 261 -17.75 1.54 -19.11
N THR A 262 -16.49 1.83 -18.78
CA THR A 262 -15.69 2.88 -19.44
C THR A 262 -14.28 2.40 -19.79
N SER A 263 -14.04 2.25 -21.10
CA SER A 263 -12.76 1.98 -21.80
C SER A 263 -11.49 1.75 -20.96
N GLN A 264 -10.79 0.62 -21.21
CA GLN A 264 -9.46 0.26 -20.69
C GLN A 264 -8.39 1.38 -20.73
N ALA A 265 -8.55 2.41 -21.58
CA ALA A 265 -7.67 3.57 -21.66
C ALA A 265 -7.73 4.50 -20.44
N LEU A 266 -8.87 4.57 -19.72
CA LEU A 266 -8.99 5.34 -18.47
C LEU A 266 -8.32 4.62 -17.29
N ASP A 267 -8.19 3.29 -17.35
CA ASP A 267 -7.85 2.46 -16.20
C ASP A 267 -6.35 2.39 -15.88
N ASN A 268 -5.45 2.61 -16.85
CA ASN A 268 -4.02 2.32 -16.66
C ASN A 268 -3.12 3.54 -16.52
N ASP A 269 -3.41 4.65 -17.21
CA ASP A 269 -2.48 5.77 -17.29
C ASP A 269 -2.98 7.03 -16.57
N THR A 270 -4.18 6.97 -16.00
CA THR A 270 -4.77 8.05 -15.19
C THR A 270 -4.49 7.89 -13.70
N GLN A 271 -5.08 8.78 -12.89
CA GLN A 271 -5.05 8.71 -11.42
C GLN A 271 -5.91 7.58 -10.81
N LEU A 272 -6.68 6.81 -11.59
CA LEU A 272 -7.61 5.81 -11.06
C LEU A 272 -6.90 4.67 -10.31
N PRO A 273 -5.81 4.06 -10.81
CA PRO A 273 -5.04 3.08 -10.03
C PRO A 273 -4.50 3.63 -8.72
N VAL A 274 -4.14 4.92 -8.69
CA VAL A 274 -3.67 5.58 -7.47
C VAL A 274 -4.82 5.67 -6.46
N ALA A 275 -6.02 6.06 -6.91
CA ALA A 275 -7.21 6.08 -6.05
C ALA A 275 -7.53 4.71 -5.45
N VAL A 276 -7.52 3.65 -6.28
CA VAL A 276 -7.83 2.29 -5.84
C VAL A 276 -6.78 1.81 -4.83
N ALA A 277 -5.49 1.97 -5.12
CA ALA A 277 -4.43 1.54 -4.22
C ALA A 277 -4.50 2.26 -2.86
N HIS A 278 -4.79 3.57 -2.84
CA HIS A 278 -4.83 4.33 -1.59
C HIS A 278 -6.15 4.17 -0.83
N GLY A 279 -7.28 3.98 -1.53
CA GLY A 279 -8.59 3.83 -0.92
C GLY A 279 -8.90 2.39 -0.48
N LEU A 280 -8.64 1.40 -1.33
CA LEU A 280 -8.90 -0.02 -1.05
C LEU A 280 -7.80 -0.61 -0.17
N GLN A 281 -6.58 -0.61 -0.68
CA GLN A 281 -5.45 -1.29 -0.05
C GLN A 281 -4.86 -0.46 1.10
N GLY A 282 -4.71 0.86 0.88
CA GLY A 282 -4.33 1.83 1.91
C GLY A 282 -5.38 2.02 3.01
N GLY A 283 -6.68 1.92 2.69
CA GLY A 283 -7.74 1.94 3.70
C GLY A 283 -7.63 0.74 4.65
N MET A 284 -7.59 -0.49 4.09
CA MET A 284 -7.48 -1.72 4.89
C MET A 284 -6.24 -1.77 5.77
N VAL A 285 -5.07 -1.36 5.27
CA VAL A 285 -3.81 -1.47 6.04
C VAL A 285 -3.87 -0.67 7.34
N VAL A 286 -4.49 0.52 7.31
CA VAL A 286 -4.63 1.37 8.50
C VAL A 286 -5.50 0.67 9.55
N PHE A 287 -6.66 0.18 9.17
CA PHE A 287 -7.55 -0.46 10.14
C PHE A 287 -7.00 -1.78 10.69
N VAL A 288 -6.27 -2.56 9.88
CA VAL A 288 -5.58 -3.76 10.36
C VAL A 288 -4.45 -3.39 11.33
N LEU A 289 -3.66 -2.37 11.03
CA LEU A 289 -2.60 -1.89 11.93
C LEU A 289 -3.19 -1.44 13.28
N PHE A 290 -4.23 -0.61 13.27
CA PHE A 290 -4.86 -0.10 14.48
C PHE A 290 -5.60 -1.20 15.27
N ALA A 291 -6.22 -2.18 14.59
CA ALA A 291 -6.80 -3.36 15.23
C ALA A 291 -5.73 -4.19 15.96
N ALA A 292 -4.60 -4.47 15.30
CA ALA A 292 -3.48 -5.21 15.89
C ALA A 292 -2.82 -4.45 17.05
N LEU A 293 -2.56 -3.15 16.87
CA LEU A 293 -2.04 -2.27 17.93
C LEU A 293 -2.96 -2.26 19.13
N ASN A 294 -4.27 -2.20 18.92
CA ASN A 294 -5.23 -2.24 20.01
C ASN A 294 -5.09 -3.55 20.79
N GLN A 295 -5.16 -4.70 20.11
CA GLN A 295 -5.10 -5.99 20.79
C GLN A 295 -3.76 -6.21 21.51
N TRP A 296 -2.66 -5.74 20.93
CA TRP A 296 -1.31 -5.94 21.49
C TRP A 296 -0.94 -4.97 22.62
N LEU A 297 -1.38 -3.71 22.51
CA LEU A 297 -1.06 -2.68 23.49
C LEU A 297 -2.08 -2.59 24.62
N ARG A 298 -3.31 -3.13 24.49
CA ARG A 298 -4.29 -3.07 25.59
C ARG A 298 -3.75 -3.78 26.85
N PRO A 299 -3.94 -3.21 28.05
CA PRO A 299 -4.62 -1.95 28.40
C PRO A 299 -3.72 -0.70 28.42
N ARG A 300 -2.49 -0.76 27.89
CA ARG A 300 -1.47 0.31 27.99
C ARG A 300 -1.78 1.58 27.19
N ILE A 301 -2.78 1.57 26.30
CA ILE A 301 -3.19 2.71 25.49
C ILE A 301 -4.71 2.90 25.53
N SER A 302 -5.15 4.17 25.46
CA SER A 302 -6.58 4.49 25.42
C SER A 302 -7.20 4.04 24.11
N TYR A 303 -8.29 3.29 24.22
CA TYR A 303 -9.14 2.86 23.10
C TYR A 303 -9.64 4.04 22.27
N THR A 304 -10.24 5.04 22.92
CA THR A 304 -10.78 6.23 22.25
C THR A 304 -9.70 7.00 21.51
N ALA A 305 -8.50 7.12 22.10
CA ALA A 305 -7.39 7.78 21.43
C ALA A 305 -6.96 7.02 20.17
N LEU A 306 -6.79 5.70 20.27
CA LEU A 306 -6.41 4.86 19.15
C LEU A 306 -7.47 4.90 18.03
N TRP A 307 -8.75 4.98 18.40
CA TRP A 307 -9.87 5.15 17.47
C TRP A 307 -9.88 6.48 16.75
N ALA A 308 -9.77 7.57 17.49
CA ALA A 308 -9.73 8.90 16.92
C ALA A 308 -8.58 9.03 15.91
N HIS A 309 -7.40 8.46 16.21
CA HIS A 309 -6.27 8.47 15.29
C HIS A 309 -6.52 7.60 14.05
N GLY A 310 -6.96 6.35 14.23
CA GLY A 310 -7.25 5.46 13.11
C GLY A 310 -8.32 6.02 12.17
N LEU A 311 -9.39 6.59 12.73
CA LEU A 311 -10.47 7.22 11.98
C LEU A 311 -9.99 8.48 11.24
N ALA A 312 -9.23 9.36 11.90
CA ALA A 312 -8.71 10.57 11.25
C ALA A 312 -7.83 10.24 10.04
N ILE A 313 -6.94 9.25 10.18
CA ILE A 313 -6.09 8.77 9.08
C ILE A 313 -6.96 8.21 7.94
N ALA A 314 -7.92 7.33 8.27
CA ALA A 314 -8.80 6.73 7.28
C ALA A 314 -9.65 7.76 6.52
N THR A 315 -10.19 8.77 7.22
CA THR A 315 -10.95 9.85 6.60
C THR A 315 -10.07 10.63 5.62
N ILE A 316 -8.85 10.97 6.01
CA ILE A 316 -7.90 11.66 5.11
C ILE A 316 -7.61 10.81 3.88
N MET A 317 -7.36 9.51 4.04
CA MET A 317 -7.13 8.61 2.91
C MET A 317 -8.35 8.47 2.00
N GLY A 318 -9.56 8.40 2.57
CA GLY A 318 -10.81 8.37 1.80
C GLY A 318 -11.06 9.63 0.98
N LEU A 319 -10.85 10.81 1.57
CA LEU A 319 -10.95 12.11 0.86
C LEU A 319 -9.92 12.22 -0.27
N ASN A 320 -8.71 11.69 -0.05
CA ASN A 320 -7.68 11.62 -1.08
C ASN A 320 -8.07 10.67 -2.21
N ALA A 321 -8.55 9.46 -1.89
CA ALA A 321 -9.00 8.49 -2.88
C ALA A 321 -10.12 9.09 -3.75
N PHE A 322 -11.09 9.76 -3.13
CA PHE A 322 -12.15 10.46 -3.83
C PHE A 322 -11.60 11.53 -4.79
N SER A 323 -10.66 12.36 -4.34
CA SER A 323 -10.06 13.40 -5.17
C SER A 323 -9.30 12.81 -6.36
N HIS A 324 -8.59 11.69 -6.17
CA HIS A 324 -7.94 10.95 -7.26
C HIS A 324 -8.93 10.36 -8.27
N ILE A 325 -10.10 9.88 -7.83
CA ILE A 325 -11.17 9.41 -8.73
C ILE A 325 -11.65 10.56 -9.61
N GLN A 326 -11.82 11.75 -9.03
CA GLN A 326 -12.25 12.93 -9.78
C GLN A 326 -11.18 13.39 -10.79
N LEU A 327 -9.91 13.40 -10.40
CA LEU A 327 -8.79 13.66 -11.32
C LEU A 327 -8.75 12.64 -12.47
N ALA A 328 -9.00 11.36 -12.19
CA ALA A 328 -9.03 10.32 -13.20
C ALA A 328 -10.17 10.52 -14.20
N LYS A 329 -11.37 10.89 -13.74
CA LYS A 329 -12.51 11.23 -14.60
C LYS A 329 -12.23 12.43 -15.51
N GLN A 330 -11.38 13.36 -15.06
CA GLN A 330 -10.92 14.48 -15.86
C GLN A 330 -9.73 14.13 -16.77
N GLY A 331 -9.26 12.88 -16.75
CA GLY A 331 -8.17 12.39 -17.61
C GLY A 331 -6.77 12.77 -17.13
N MET A 332 -6.58 13.17 -15.86
CA MET A 332 -5.25 13.51 -15.37
C MET A 332 -4.34 12.28 -15.42
N PRO A 333 -3.17 12.36 -16.10
CA PRO A 333 -2.24 11.26 -16.14
C PRO A 333 -1.50 11.10 -14.80
N ARG A 334 -0.99 9.89 -14.53
CA ARG A 334 -0.17 9.61 -13.34
C ARG A 334 1.33 9.68 -13.66
N ARG A 335 2.14 9.87 -12.62
CA ARG A 335 3.62 9.88 -12.70
C ARG A 335 4.15 11.02 -13.57
N TYR A 336 3.56 12.20 -13.49
CA TYR A 336 4.14 13.41 -14.06
C TYR A 336 4.44 14.38 -12.92
N ILE A 337 5.59 15.05 -13.01
CA ILE A 337 6.00 16.06 -12.03
C ILE A 337 5.14 17.32 -12.11
N ASP A 338 4.62 17.62 -13.31
CA ASP A 338 3.82 18.80 -13.60
C ASP A 338 2.48 18.40 -14.24
N TYR A 339 1.50 19.30 -14.17
CA TYR A 339 0.15 19.09 -14.67
C TYR A 339 -0.53 20.42 -15.08
N PRO A 340 -1.50 20.38 -16.00
CA PRO A 340 -2.29 21.56 -16.38
C PRO A 340 -3.12 22.18 -15.24
N ASP A 341 -3.28 23.51 -15.26
CA ASP A 341 -4.02 24.30 -14.24
C ASP A 341 -5.44 23.78 -13.94
N THR A 342 -6.07 23.11 -14.90
CA THR A 342 -7.39 22.48 -14.73
C THR A 342 -7.45 21.47 -13.58
N PHE A 343 -6.31 20.88 -13.20
CA PHE A 343 -6.21 19.90 -12.13
C PHE A 343 -5.75 20.50 -10.78
N ALA A 344 -5.46 21.81 -10.72
CA ALA A 344 -4.81 22.45 -9.58
C ALA A 344 -5.62 22.36 -8.28
N ALA A 345 -6.92 22.63 -8.33
CA ALA A 345 -7.76 22.63 -7.12
C ALA A 345 -7.78 21.26 -6.43
N LEU A 346 -7.91 20.18 -7.21
CA LEU A 346 -7.92 18.82 -6.67
C LEU A 346 -6.54 18.39 -6.17
N ASN A 347 -5.46 18.74 -6.87
CA ASN A 347 -4.11 18.45 -6.42
C ASN A 347 -3.73 19.21 -5.14
N LEU A 348 -4.12 20.48 -5.01
CA LEU A 348 -3.91 21.27 -3.79
C LEU A 348 -4.66 20.66 -2.59
N GLY A 349 -5.91 20.24 -2.80
CA GLY A 349 -6.71 19.56 -1.78
C GLY A 349 -6.06 18.26 -1.30
N ILE A 350 -5.59 17.42 -2.24
CA ILE A 350 -4.85 16.20 -1.92
C ILE A 350 -3.59 16.53 -1.13
N SER A 351 -2.82 17.52 -1.58
CA SER A 351 -1.54 17.88 -0.98
C SER A 351 -1.70 18.37 0.45
N THR A 352 -2.71 19.21 0.70
CA THR A 352 -3.07 19.66 2.05
C THR A 352 -3.41 18.48 2.96
N ALA A 353 -4.20 17.53 2.47
CA ALA A 353 -4.60 16.35 3.23
C ALA A 353 -3.40 15.46 3.61
N TYR A 354 -2.42 15.28 2.71
CA TYR A 354 -1.20 14.53 3.01
C TYR A 354 -0.27 15.23 4.00
N VAL A 355 -0.16 16.56 3.95
CA VAL A 355 0.59 17.32 4.97
C VAL A 355 -0.07 17.15 6.34
N LEU A 356 -1.40 17.23 6.42
CA LEU A 356 -2.13 16.96 7.66
C LEU A 356 -1.91 15.52 8.16
N LEU A 357 -1.88 14.54 7.26
CA LEU A 357 -1.57 13.15 7.61
C LEU A 357 -0.17 13.02 8.22
N GLY A 358 0.84 13.64 7.62
CA GLY A 358 2.21 13.68 8.15
C GLY A 358 2.26 14.29 9.55
N VAL A 359 1.56 15.41 9.76
CA VAL A 359 1.45 16.08 11.06
C VAL A 359 0.76 15.20 12.10
N LEU A 360 -0.33 14.52 11.75
CA LEU A 360 -1.06 13.63 12.66
C LEU A 360 -0.21 12.43 13.11
N VAL A 361 0.54 11.83 12.19
CA VAL A 361 1.42 10.70 12.50
C VAL A 361 2.58 11.14 13.40
N LEU A 362 3.23 12.27 13.09
CA LEU A 362 4.32 12.81 13.90
C LEU A 362 3.82 13.33 15.28
N GLY A 363 2.67 14.00 15.30
CA GLY A 363 2.04 14.52 16.51
C GLY A 363 1.59 13.44 17.49
N GLY A 364 1.06 12.32 16.97
CA GLY A 364 0.70 11.15 17.79
C GLY A 364 1.90 10.55 18.53
N LEU A 365 3.06 10.48 17.88
CA LEU A 365 4.31 9.99 18.49
C LEU A 365 4.78 10.89 19.64
N ILE A 366 4.64 12.21 19.50
CA ILE A 366 5.02 13.19 20.54
C ILE A 366 4.06 13.11 21.74
N ALA A 367 2.76 13.00 21.49
CA ALA A 367 1.74 12.92 22.54
C ALA A 367 1.88 11.65 23.41
N MET A 368 2.23 10.51 22.80
CA MET A 368 2.46 9.26 23.55
C MET A 368 3.68 9.32 24.47
N ARG A 369 4.69 10.16 24.16
CA ARG A 369 5.91 10.30 24.97
C ARG A 369 5.67 11.07 26.26
N ARG A 370 4.75 12.03 26.26
CA ARG A 370 4.41 12.87 27.43
C ARG A 370 3.59 12.17 28.52
N ARG A 371 2.99 11.01 28.25
CA ARG A 371 2.24 10.24 29.26
C ARG A 371 3.10 9.22 30.02
N ARG A 372 4.40 9.11 29.70
CA ARG A 372 5.36 8.20 30.35
C ARG A 372 6.37 8.91 31.25
N ALA A 373 6.34 10.24 31.28
CA ALA A 373 6.97 11.09 32.29
C ALA A 373 5.86 11.59 33.21
#